data_AF-A0A814JM78-F1
#
_entry.id   AF-A0A814JM78-F1
#
_cell.length_a   1.000
_cell.length_b   1.000
_cell.length_c   1.000
_cell.angle_alpha   90.00
_cell.angle_beta   90.00
_cell.angle_gamma   90.00
#
_symmetry.space_group_name_H-M   'P 1'
#
loop_
_entity.id
_entity.type
_entity.pdbx_description
1 polymer ?
#
loop_
_entity_poly.entity_id
_entity_poly.type
_entity_poly.pdbx_seq_one_letter_code
_entity_poly.pdbx_strand_id
1 'polypeptide(L)'
;ICVSPYVRTPSQTCVNIKIDFYNCGAVGHVCASNYISCSNGVCSTAPSIQLANPKTIWSSPEDGSVDDRMFSVNLPFSISLYGTTRSSITVTTNGVLCFGTCDDDYSETSLPTNDFSGVTVFPFWDDLYVYSSTSQGIYYGTEGNAPNRVLIFEYYMSHYQQPSQYYQFQVKFFESTPGLVQFQYFYASDGGITATVGVQKSSSGPYIQYSYHQANSVQSNMVLTFNTNIGTYNNSATG
;
A
#
# COMPACT_ATOMS: atom_id res chain seq x y z
N ILE A 1 15.25 19.53 -6.64
CA ILE A 1 13.93 20.16 -6.90
C ILE A 1 12.87 19.11 -6.57
N CYS A 2 11.86 19.44 -5.77
CA CYS A 2 10.73 18.54 -5.53
C CYS A 2 9.72 18.73 -6.66
N VAL A 3 9.18 17.64 -7.19
CA VAL A 3 8.15 17.70 -8.23
C VAL A 3 6.79 17.85 -7.56
N SER A 4 5.91 18.72 -8.08
CA SER A 4 4.55 18.87 -7.56
C SER A 4 3.84 17.50 -7.46
N PRO A 5 3.10 17.20 -6.38
CA PRO A 5 2.72 18.09 -5.27
C PRO A 5 3.75 18.20 -4.12
N TYR A 6 4.96 17.65 -4.30
CA TYR A 6 5.96 17.63 -3.25
C TYR A 6 6.59 19.00 -3.02
N VAL A 7 6.72 19.40 -1.76
CA VAL A 7 7.37 20.63 -1.32
C VAL A 7 8.66 20.28 -0.58
N ARG A 8 9.70 21.10 -0.75
CA ARG A 8 10.98 20.89 -0.07
C ARG A 8 10.91 21.40 1.36
N THR A 9 11.26 20.55 2.32
CA THR A 9 11.40 20.90 3.74
C THR A 9 12.72 21.65 4.00
N PRO A 10 12.87 22.31 5.17
CA PRO A 10 14.16 22.88 5.60
C PRO A 10 15.30 21.85 5.69
N SER A 11 14.97 20.58 5.99
CA SER A 11 15.93 19.46 6.00
C SER A 11 16.25 18.91 4.59
N GLN A 12 15.76 19.57 3.54
CA GLN A 12 15.91 19.20 2.13
C GLN A 12 15.23 17.89 1.70
N THR A 13 14.33 17.34 2.52
CA THR A 13 13.44 16.25 2.13
C THR A 13 12.27 16.79 1.29
N CYS A 14 11.67 15.94 0.45
CA CYS A 14 10.48 16.29 -0.33
C CYS A 14 9.26 15.64 0.30
N VAL A 15 8.27 16.44 0.71
CA VAL A 15 7.04 15.99 1.39
C VAL A 15 5.82 16.27 0.54
N ASN A 16 4.88 15.33 0.49
CA ASN A 16 3.64 15.50 -0.25
C ASN A 16 2.60 16.18 0.64
N ILE A 17 2.54 17.51 0.59
CA ILE A 17 1.64 18.31 1.43
C ILE A 17 0.16 18.01 1.20
N LYS A 18 -0.21 17.24 0.17
CA LYS A 18 -1.60 16.86 -0.07
C LYS A 18 -2.07 15.68 0.76
N ILE A 19 -1.15 14.80 1.15
CA ILE A 19 -1.50 13.49 1.74
C ILE A 19 -0.68 13.17 3.00
N ASP A 20 0.36 13.95 3.27
CA ASP A 20 1.22 13.79 4.44
C ASP A 20 0.58 14.44 5.66
N PHE A 21 0.26 13.63 6.66
CA PHE A 21 -0.39 14.05 7.90
C PHE A 21 0.42 15.07 8.71
N TYR A 22 1.75 15.02 8.64
CA TYR A 22 2.64 15.94 9.36
C TYR A 22 2.97 17.21 8.57
N ASN A 23 2.54 17.28 7.31
CA ASN A 23 2.80 18.38 6.39
C ASN A 23 1.53 18.81 5.64
N CYS A 24 0.35 18.67 6.27
CA CYS A 24 -0.92 18.78 5.58
C CYS A 24 -1.22 20.23 5.14
N GLY A 25 -1.30 20.46 3.84
CA GLY A 25 -1.52 21.78 3.25
C GLY A 25 -0.30 22.71 3.29
N ALA A 26 0.60 22.53 4.26
CA ALA A 26 1.86 23.26 4.38
C ALA A 26 2.91 22.42 5.12
N VAL A 27 4.19 22.62 4.78
CA VAL A 27 5.32 21.98 5.48
C VAL A 27 5.26 22.29 6.98
N GLY A 28 5.30 21.26 7.81
CA GLY A 28 5.22 21.34 9.27
C GLY A 28 3.80 21.57 9.84
N HIS A 29 2.76 21.62 9.00
CA HIS A 29 1.38 21.66 9.48
C HIS A 29 0.91 20.25 9.82
N VAL A 30 0.95 19.91 11.11
CA VAL A 30 0.48 18.62 11.62
C VAL A 30 -1.01 18.69 11.93
N CYS A 31 -1.79 17.74 11.40
CA CYS A 31 -3.19 17.63 11.72
C CYS A 31 -3.40 17.33 13.22
N ALA A 32 -4.43 17.94 13.83
CA ALA A 32 -4.77 17.68 15.22
C ALA A 32 -5.19 16.22 15.43
N SER A 33 -5.06 15.71 16.66
CA SER A 33 -5.22 14.27 16.98
C SER A 33 -6.62 13.71 16.73
N ASN A 34 -7.64 14.56 16.57
CA ASN A 34 -9.00 14.14 16.21
C ASN A 34 -9.16 13.89 14.70
N TYR A 35 -8.21 14.31 13.87
CA TYR A 35 -8.15 13.99 12.46
C TYR A 35 -7.33 12.71 12.26
N ILE A 36 -7.69 11.94 11.24
CA ILE A 36 -7.07 10.63 10.96
C ILE A 36 -6.38 10.58 9.59
N SER A 37 -6.56 11.61 8.76
CA SER A 37 -5.93 11.70 7.45
C SER A 37 -5.67 13.15 7.04
N CYS A 38 -4.71 13.33 6.14
CA CYS A 38 -4.59 14.53 5.32
C CYS A 38 -5.07 14.19 3.93
N SER A 39 -5.96 14.99 3.34
CA SER A 39 -6.50 14.71 2.00
C SER A 39 -6.61 16.01 1.22
N ASN A 40 -5.95 16.06 0.07
CA ASN A 40 -5.80 17.27 -0.74
C ASN A 40 -5.30 18.49 0.06
N GLY A 41 -4.47 18.26 1.09
CA GLY A 41 -3.91 19.30 1.93
C GLY A 41 -4.86 19.83 3.00
N VAL A 42 -5.92 19.08 3.30
CA VAL A 42 -6.90 19.40 4.34
C VAL A 42 -6.98 18.23 5.32
N CYS A 43 -6.89 18.53 6.62
CA CYS A 43 -7.08 17.54 7.66
C CYS A 43 -8.52 17.01 7.66
N SER A 44 -8.68 15.69 7.68
CA SER A 44 -9.99 15.03 7.59
C SER A 44 -10.20 14.03 8.72
N THR A 45 -11.42 14.04 9.28
CA THR A 45 -11.88 13.09 10.30
C THR A 45 -12.39 11.80 9.66
N ALA A 46 -12.44 11.75 8.33
CA ALA A 46 -12.84 10.60 7.54
C ALA A 46 -11.70 10.15 6.63
N PRO A 47 -11.49 8.84 6.46
CA PRO A 47 -10.56 8.35 5.45
C PRO A 47 -11.09 8.72 4.06
N SER A 48 -10.19 9.07 3.17
CA SER A 48 -10.52 9.29 1.76
C SER A 48 -9.39 8.76 0.89
N ILE A 49 -9.73 8.32 -0.32
CA ILE A 49 -8.72 7.83 -1.26
C ILE A 49 -7.72 8.94 -1.59
N GLN A 50 -6.44 8.65 -1.43
CA GLN A 50 -5.33 9.62 -1.56
C GLN A 50 -4.81 9.73 -2.99
N LEU A 51 -5.09 8.74 -3.85
CA LEU A 51 -4.84 8.83 -5.28
C LEU A 51 -5.54 10.05 -5.88
N ALA A 52 -4.78 10.88 -6.61
CA ALA A 52 -5.34 12.07 -7.26
C ALA A 52 -6.30 11.74 -8.42
N ASN A 53 -6.06 10.64 -9.14
CA ASN A 53 -6.88 10.16 -10.25
C ASN A 53 -7.04 8.63 -10.15
N PRO A 54 -7.85 8.13 -9.21
CA PRO A 54 -7.98 6.70 -8.98
C PRO A 54 -8.77 6.04 -10.13
N LYS A 55 -8.32 4.85 -10.52
CA LYS A 55 -9.13 3.87 -11.24
C LYS A 55 -9.60 2.83 -10.25
N THR A 56 -10.91 2.58 -10.21
CA THR A 56 -11.51 1.56 -9.35
C THR A 56 -11.11 0.16 -9.82
N ILE A 57 -10.66 -0.69 -8.89
CA ILE A 57 -10.63 -2.14 -9.06
C ILE A 57 -11.89 -2.74 -8.45
N TRP A 58 -12.22 -2.30 -7.24
CA TRP A 58 -13.46 -2.58 -6.55
C TRP A 58 -13.78 -1.44 -5.59
N SER A 59 -15.04 -1.04 -5.45
CA SER A 59 -15.43 -0.07 -4.41
C SER A 59 -16.78 -0.38 -3.77
N SER A 60 -16.89 -0.13 -2.47
CA SER A 60 -18.16 -0.25 -1.74
C SER A 60 -19.29 0.59 -2.36
N PRO A 61 -19.06 1.85 -2.80
CA PRO A 61 -20.09 2.65 -3.44
C PRO A 61 -20.60 2.10 -4.79
N GLU A 62 -19.75 1.44 -5.58
CA GLU A 62 -20.11 0.97 -6.93
C GLU A 62 -20.54 -0.51 -6.93
N ASP A 63 -19.85 -1.35 -6.17
CA ASP A 63 -19.91 -2.80 -6.26
C ASP A 63 -20.40 -3.47 -4.96
N GLY A 64 -20.45 -2.72 -3.86
CA GLY A 64 -20.85 -3.22 -2.55
C GLY A 64 -19.73 -3.99 -1.84
N SER A 65 -20.12 -4.93 -0.99
CA SER A 65 -19.17 -5.66 -0.15
C SER A 65 -18.40 -6.73 -0.94
N VAL A 66 -17.14 -6.95 -0.56
CA VAL A 66 -16.31 -8.01 -1.14
C VAL A 66 -15.34 -8.60 -0.13
N ASP A 67 -15.08 -9.88 -0.31
CA ASP A 67 -14.30 -10.77 0.54
C ASP A 67 -13.70 -11.87 -0.31
N ASP A 68 -12.50 -12.34 0.02
CA ASP A 68 -11.79 -13.43 -0.67
C ASP A 68 -11.94 -13.37 -2.20
N ARG A 69 -11.42 -12.29 -2.81
CA ARG A 69 -11.42 -12.09 -4.27
C ARG A 69 -10.07 -11.69 -4.79
N MET A 70 -9.84 -12.08 -6.04
CA MET A 70 -8.70 -11.69 -6.86
C MET A 70 -9.14 -10.91 -8.09
N PHE A 71 -8.36 -9.90 -8.46
CA PHE A 71 -8.59 -9.05 -9.62
C PHE A 71 -7.31 -8.93 -10.45
N SER A 72 -7.39 -9.26 -11.73
CA SER A 72 -6.28 -9.05 -12.67
C SER A 72 -6.29 -7.63 -13.22
N VAL A 73 -5.16 -6.92 -13.09
CA VAL A 73 -4.99 -5.54 -13.54
C VAL A 73 -3.90 -5.47 -14.60
N ASN A 74 -4.24 -4.97 -15.78
CA ASN A 74 -3.25 -4.62 -16.80
C ASN A 74 -2.55 -3.31 -16.45
N LEU A 75 -1.22 -3.31 -16.51
CA LEU A 75 -0.42 -2.19 -16.02
C LEU A 75 -0.14 -1.15 -17.12
N PRO A 76 -0.09 0.14 -16.77
CA PRO A 76 0.25 1.22 -17.71
C PRO A 76 1.72 1.21 -18.14
N PHE A 77 2.55 0.46 -17.43
CA PHE A 77 3.93 0.12 -17.76
C PHE A 77 4.34 -1.13 -16.98
N SER A 78 5.37 -1.83 -17.46
CA SER A 78 5.85 -3.03 -16.78
C SER A 78 6.56 -2.69 -15.48
N ILE A 79 6.28 -3.46 -14.43
CA ILE A 79 6.96 -3.39 -13.14
C ILE A 79 7.87 -4.60 -12.96
N SER A 80 8.89 -4.50 -12.10
CA SER A 80 9.84 -5.57 -11.84
C SER A 80 10.15 -5.71 -10.36
N LEU A 81 10.15 -6.95 -9.86
CA LEU A 81 10.61 -7.35 -8.52
C LEU A 81 11.32 -8.71 -8.62
N TYR A 82 12.39 -8.90 -7.86
CA TYR A 82 13.20 -10.12 -7.88
C TYR A 82 13.69 -10.55 -9.29
N GLY A 83 13.91 -9.58 -10.18
CA GLY A 83 14.27 -9.81 -11.58
C GLY A 83 13.12 -10.30 -12.49
N THR A 84 11.91 -10.42 -11.95
CA THR A 84 10.71 -10.82 -12.71
C THR A 84 9.94 -9.58 -13.13
N THR A 85 9.79 -9.39 -14.43
CA THR A 85 9.04 -8.26 -15.01
C THR A 85 7.67 -8.71 -15.49
N ARG A 86 6.63 -7.93 -15.17
CA ARG A 86 5.25 -8.17 -15.62
C ARG A 86 4.58 -6.90 -16.12
N SER A 87 3.68 -7.07 -17.07
CA SER A 87 2.76 -6.03 -17.57
C SER A 87 1.34 -6.17 -17.01
N SER A 88 1.12 -7.13 -16.11
CA SER A 88 -0.11 -7.33 -15.36
C SER A 88 0.22 -7.76 -13.93
N ILE A 89 -0.69 -7.53 -13.01
CA ILE A 89 -0.60 -7.98 -11.62
C ILE A 89 -1.97 -8.47 -11.16
N THR A 90 -1.98 -9.45 -10.25
CA THR A 90 -3.20 -9.88 -9.57
C THR A 90 -3.23 -9.24 -8.19
N VAL A 91 -4.36 -8.65 -7.84
CA VAL A 91 -4.60 -7.89 -6.61
C VAL A 91 -5.68 -8.63 -5.82
N THR A 92 -5.47 -8.87 -4.53
CA THR A 92 -6.43 -9.60 -3.68
C THR A 92 -7.13 -8.66 -2.71
N THR A 93 -8.30 -9.05 -2.22
CA THR A 93 -8.96 -8.38 -1.08
C THR A 93 -8.11 -8.44 0.17
N ASN A 94 -7.44 -9.56 0.41
CA ASN A 94 -6.60 -9.85 1.57
C ASN A 94 -5.25 -9.13 1.57
N GLY A 95 -5.16 -7.97 0.92
CA GLY A 95 -3.99 -7.10 0.98
C GLY A 95 -2.73 -7.68 0.35
N VAL A 96 -2.86 -8.53 -0.68
CA VAL A 96 -1.75 -9.18 -1.39
C VAL A 96 -1.75 -8.80 -2.87
N LEU A 97 -0.55 -8.66 -3.45
CA LEU A 97 -0.38 -8.47 -4.90
C LEU A 97 0.62 -9.49 -5.47
N CYS A 98 0.23 -10.22 -6.51
CA CYS A 98 1.01 -11.28 -7.14
C CYS A 98 1.40 -10.98 -8.59
N PHE A 99 2.63 -11.31 -8.97
CA PHE A 99 3.14 -11.19 -10.34
C PHE A 99 2.73 -12.41 -11.20
N GLY A 100 1.42 -12.54 -11.45
CA GLY A 100 0.83 -13.64 -12.22
C GLY A 100 -0.26 -14.34 -11.41
N THR A 101 -0.21 -15.67 -11.37
CA THR A 101 -1.12 -16.49 -10.54
C THR A 101 -0.98 -16.08 -9.07
N CYS A 102 -2.12 -15.97 -8.40
CA CYS A 102 -2.24 -15.61 -7.00
C CYS A 102 -3.17 -16.61 -6.31
N ASP A 103 -3.28 -16.46 -5.00
CA ASP A 103 -4.27 -17.10 -4.15
C ASP A 103 -5.04 -15.98 -3.42
N ASP A 104 -6.23 -16.26 -2.90
CA ASP A 104 -6.99 -15.34 -2.05
C ASP A 104 -6.94 -15.75 -0.57
N ASP A 105 -5.97 -16.56 -0.16
CA ASP A 105 -5.80 -16.97 1.23
C ASP A 105 -5.80 -15.77 2.20
N TYR A 106 -6.62 -15.88 3.23
CA TYR A 106 -6.71 -14.94 4.36
C TYR A 106 -5.89 -15.42 5.55
N SER A 107 -5.39 -16.65 5.55
CA SER A 107 -4.66 -17.23 6.69
C SER A 107 -3.17 -16.93 6.61
N GLU A 108 -2.72 -15.94 7.38
CA GLU A 108 -1.36 -15.44 7.30
C GLU A 108 -0.34 -16.44 7.84
N THR A 109 0.80 -16.53 7.15
CA THR A 109 1.97 -17.28 7.62
C THR A 109 3.24 -16.45 7.48
N SER A 110 4.31 -16.85 8.19
CA SER A 110 5.62 -16.21 8.06
C SER A 110 6.20 -16.42 6.66
N LEU A 111 6.94 -15.44 6.14
CA LEU A 111 7.57 -15.56 4.84
C LEU A 111 8.87 -16.42 4.92
N PRO A 112 9.20 -17.18 3.86
CA PRO A 112 8.40 -17.36 2.66
C PRO A 112 7.24 -18.33 2.95
N THR A 113 6.09 -18.06 2.34
CA THR A 113 4.92 -18.94 2.43
C THR A 113 4.77 -19.80 1.17
N ASN A 114 4.20 -21.00 1.32
CA ASN A 114 3.78 -21.87 0.23
C ASN A 114 2.44 -21.47 -0.41
N ASP A 115 1.66 -20.61 0.25
CA ASP A 115 0.32 -20.20 -0.19
C ASP A 115 0.39 -19.39 -1.50
N PHE A 116 1.54 -18.75 -1.73
CA PHE A 116 1.81 -17.98 -2.95
C PHE A 116 3.06 -18.50 -3.67
N SER A 117 2.87 -19.07 -4.86
CA SER A 117 3.95 -19.73 -5.62
C SER A 117 4.90 -18.79 -6.38
N GLY A 118 4.53 -17.51 -6.56
CA GLY A 118 5.24 -16.55 -7.39
C GLY A 118 5.87 -15.37 -6.64
N VAL A 119 6.30 -14.36 -7.40
CA VAL A 119 6.72 -13.08 -6.84
C VAL A 119 5.49 -12.39 -6.26
N THR A 120 5.50 -12.17 -4.96
CA THR A 120 4.34 -11.68 -4.21
C THR A 120 4.74 -10.56 -3.26
N VAL A 121 3.85 -9.59 -3.15
CA VAL A 121 3.98 -8.38 -2.33
C VAL A 121 2.87 -8.44 -1.28
N PHE A 122 3.27 -8.40 -0.01
CA PHE A 122 2.38 -8.45 1.15
C PHE A 122 2.47 -7.12 1.88
N PRO A 123 1.82 -6.05 1.39
CA PRO A 123 1.78 -4.78 2.12
C PRO A 123 1.06 -4.89 3.45
N PHE A 124 0.01 -5.71 3.52
CA PHE A 124 -0.75 -5.98 4.73
C PHE A 124 -1.58 -7.23 4.46
N TRP A 125 -0.91 -8.39 4.40
CA TRP A 125 -1.63 -9.65 4.21
C TRP A 125 -2.39 -9.97 5.48
N ASP A 126 -3.71 -9.92 5.39
CA ASP A 126 -4.64 -10.15 6.49
C ASP A 126 -6.03 -10.56 5.94
N ASP A 127 -6.96 -10.97 6.79
CA ASP A 127 -8.37 -11.24 6.43
C ASP A 127 -9.12 -9.90 6.25
N LEU A 128 -9.07 -9.34 5.03
CA LEU A 128 -9.56 -8.00 4.72
C LEU A 128 -10.84 -8.01 3.90
N TYR A 129 -11.74 -7.13 4.30
CA TYR A 129 -13.11 -7.03 3.81
C TYR A 129 -13.46 -5.60 3.41
N VAL A 130 -14.18 -5.45 2.30
CA VAL A 130 -14.87 -4.20 1.95
C VAL A 130 -16.29 -4.27 2.48
N TYR A 131 -16.65 -3.39 3.40
CA TYR A 131 -18.01 -3.24 3.90
C TYR A 131 -18.86 -2.37 2.99
N SER A 132 -20.09 -2.80 2.69
CA SER A 132 -21.06 -2.00 1.92
C SER A 132 -21.44 -0.71 2.64
N SER A 133 -21.88 0.31 1.89
CA SER A 133 -22.24 1.64 2.44
C SER A 133 -21.09 2.36 3.14
N THR A 134 -19.85 2.13 2.69
CA THR A 134 -18.65 2.84 3.16
C THR A 134 -17.92 3.47 1.97
N SER A 135 -16.81 4.17 2.22
CA SER A 135 -15.89 4.63 1.16
C SER A 135 -14.76 3.64 0.84
N GLN A 136 -14.85 2.41 1.35
CA GLN A 136 -13.82 1.38 1.19
C GLN A 136 -13.71 0.88 -0.25
N GLY A 137 -12.53 0.37 -0.59
CA GLY A 137 -12.25 -0.21 -1.89
C GLY A 137 -10.77 -0.38 -2.17
N ILE A 138 -10.50 -0.86 -3.38
CA ILE A 138 -9.16 -1.04 -3.93
C ILE A 138 -9.09 -0.26 -5.23
N TYR A 139 -8.06 0.57 -5.35
CA TYR A 139 -7.88 1.50 -6.45
C TYR A 139 -6.45 1.41 -6.97
N TYR A 140 -6.24 1.89 -8.19
CA TYR A 140 -4.89 2.09 -8.70
C TYR A 140 -4.80 3.36 -9.55
N GLY A 141 -3.60 3.91 -9.65
CA GLY A 141 -3.33 5.10 -10.44
C GLY A 141 -1.87 5.21 -10.82
N THR A 142 -1.56 6.15 -11.70
CA THR A 142 -0.19 6.47 -12.08
C THR A 142 0.09 7.93 -11.82
N GLU A 143 1.26 8.19 -11.24
CA GLU A 143 1.79 9.53 -11.04
C GLU A 143 3.07 9.73 -11.85
N GLY A 144 3.38 10.99 -12.15
CA GLY A 144 4.57 11.35 -12.92
C GLY A 144 4.42 11.13 -14.44
N ASN A 145 5.54 11.22 -15.14
CA ASN A 145 5.62 11.04 -16.59
C ASN A 145 6.74 10.06 -16.93
N ALA A 146 6.59 9.33 -18.04
CA ALA A 146 7.63 8.41 -18.50
C ALA A 146 8.96 9.16 -18.72
N PRO A 147 10.12 8.57 -18.41
CA PRO A 147 10.33 7.20 -17.88
C PRO A 147 10.39 7.14 -16.33
N ASN A 148 9.81 8.11 -15.62
CA ASN A 148 9.88 8.22 -14.16
C ASN A 148 8.48 8.15 -13.52
N ARG A 149 7.60 7.28 -14.04
CA ARG A 149 6.26 7.09 -13.47
C ARG A 149 6.32 6.28 -12.18
N VAL A 150 5.31 6.48 -11.34
CA VAL A 150 5.04 5.64 -10.17
C VAL A 150 3.64 5.04 -10.35
N LEU A 151 3.57 3.71 -10.34
CA LEU A 151 2.31 2.97 -10.30
C LEU A 151 1.96 2.76 -8.83
N ILE A 152 0.75 3.13 -8.45
CA ILE A 152 0.29 3.13 -7.07
C ILE A 152 -1.00 2.31 -7.00
N PHE A 153 -1.03 1.29 -6.15
CA PHE A 153 -2.26 0.66 -5.68
C PHE A 153 -2.62 1.25 -4.33
N GLU A 154 -3.89 1.52 -4.09
CA GLU A 154 -4.37 2.02 -2.80
C GLU A 154 -5.48 1.11 -2.28
N TYR A 155 -5.31 0.70 -1.02
CA TYR A 155 -6.27 -0.06 -0.26
C TYR A 155 -6.88 0.84 0.81
N TYR A 156 -8.20 0.81 0.93
CA TYR A 156 -8.91 1.27 2.11
C TYR A 156 -9.96 0.21 2.47
N MET A 157 -9.67 -0.62 3.46
CA MET A 157 -10.46 -1.82 3.80
C MET A 157 -10.50 -2.02 5.32
N SER A 158 -11.43 -2.84 5.81
CA SER A 158 -11.47 -3.26 7.21
C SER A 158 -11.06 -4.72 7.36
N HIS A 159 -10.72 -5.12 8.59
CA HIS A 159 -10.61 -6.53 8.92
C HIS A 159 -12.00 -7.19 8.88
N TYR A 160 -12.07 -8.44 8.44
CA TYR A 160 -13.29 -9.23 8.40
C TYR A 160 -13.92 -9.34 9.80
N GLN A 161 -15.25 -9.24 9.86
CA GLN A 161 -16.04 -9.14 11.10
C GLN A 161 -15.69 -7.99 12.06
N GLN A 162 -14.79 -7.06 11.68
CA GLN A 162 -14.36 -5.93 12.50
C GLN A 162 -14.45 -4.61 11.72
N PRO A 163 -15.67 -4.12 11.40
CA PRO A 163 -15.85 -2.96 10.51
C PRO A 163 -15.17 -1.67 11.01
N SER A 164 -14.94 -1.53 12.32
CA SER A 164 -14.22 -0.38 12.90
C SER A 164 -12.70 -0.50 12.89
N GLN A 165 -12.15 -1.66 12.53
CA GLN A 165 -10.71 -1.92 12.41
C GLN A 165 -10.35 -1.82 10.93
N TYR A 166 -9.81 -0.67 10.52
CA TYR A 166 -9.53 -0.38 9.12
C TYR A 166 -8.09 0.00 8.86
N TYR A 167 -7.71 -0.20 7.61
CA TYR A 167 -6.37 -0.02 7.11
C TYR A 167 -6.44 0.80 5.84
N GLN A 168 -5.59 1.81 5.76
CA GLN A 168 -5.42 2.59 4.55
C GLN A 168 -3.94 2.66 4.21
N PHE A 169 -3.58 2.13 3.04
CA PHE A 169 -2.21 2.08 2.59
C PHE A 169 -2.09 2.10 1.07
N GLN A 170 -0.91 2.53 0.60
CA GLN A 170 -0.52 2.51 -0.80
C GLN A 170 0.66 1.57 -1.03
N VAL A 171 0.66 0.89 -2.17
CA VAL A 171 1.78 0.10 -2.71
C VAL A 171 2.30 0.78 -3.97
N LYS A 172 3.58 1.16 -3.96
CA LYS A 172 4.18 1.97 -5.03
C LYS A 172 5.30 1.21 -5.74
N PHE A 173 5.21 1.15 -7.06
CA PHE A 173 6.22 0.63 -7.96
C PHE A 173 6.79 1.76 -8.82
N PHE A 174 8.11 1.79 -8.97
CA PHE A 174 8.81 2.91 -9.61
C PHE A 174 9.38 2.49 -10.96
N GLU A 175 8.96 3.17 -12.04
CA GLU A 175 9.41 2.88 -13.41
C GLU A 175 10.94 3.04 -13.56
N SER A 176 11.50 4.08 -12.95
CA SER A 176 12.93 4.41 -13.04
C SER A 176 13.81 3.54 -12.14
N THR A 177 13.23 2.78 -11.21
CA THR A 177 13.97 2.01 -10.19
C THR A 177 13.40 0.59 -10.03
N PRO A 178 13.54 -0.27 -11.06
CA PRO A 178 13.07 -1.65 -11.00
C PRO A 178 13.67 -2.42 -9.80
N GLY A 179 12.87 -3.29 -9.18
CA GLY A 179 13.26 -4.05 -8.00
C GLY A 179 12.96 -3.36 -6.66
N LEU A 180 12.47 -2.12 -6.68
CA LEU A 180 12.02 -1.38 -5.50
C LEU A 180 10.49 -1.32 -5.43
N VAL A 181 9.95 -1.62 -4.25
CA VAL A 181 8.54 -1.41 -3.92
C VAL A 181 8.42 -0.71 -2.56
N GLN A 182 7.47 0.21 -2.45
CA GLN A 182 7.25 0.98 -1.23
C GLN A 182 5.81 0.79 -0.73
N PHE A 183 5.66 0.58 0.57
CA PHE A 183 4.38 0.61 1.28
C PHE A 183 4.29 1.92 2.05
N GLN A 184 3.21 2.69 1.85
CA GLN A 184 2.92 3.90 2.61
C GLN A 184 1.61 3.66 3.36
N TYR A 185 1.69 3.59 4.68
CA TYR A 185 0.54 3.45 5.56
C TYR A 185 0.07 4.83 6.00
N PHE A 186 -1.18 5.14 5.72
CA PHE A 186 -1.85 6.33 6.25
C PHE A 186 -2.45 6.01 7.61
N TYR A 187 -3.08 4.84 7.72
CA TYR A 187 -3.73 4.40 8.93
C TYR A 187 -3.71 2.88 9.06
N ALA A 188 -3.50 2.39 10.29
CA ALA A 188 -3.61 0.97 10.64
C ALA A 188 -4.13 0.83 12.08
N SER A 189 -5.36 0.32 12.25
CA SER A 189 -6.07 0.31 13.53
C SER A 189 -5.39 -0.44 14.68
N ASP A 190 -4.75 -1.57 14.40
CA ASP A 190 -4.26 -2.53 15.42
C ASP A 190 -2.73 -2.67 15.44
N GLY A 191 -2.04 -1.86 14.65
CA GLY A 191 -0.59 -1.93 14.54
C GLY A 191 -0.05 -3.13 13.74
N GLY A 192 -0.88 -3.82 12.95
CA GLY A 192 -0.47 -5.01 12.18
C GLY A 192 -0.22 -6.24 13.05
N ILE A 193 -1.00 -6.42 14.11
CA ILE A 193 -0.80 -7.52 15.07
C ILE A 193 -1.17 -8.90 14.49
N THR A 194 -2.02 -8.95 13.46
CA THR A 194 -2.42 -10.16 12.73
C THR A 194 -1.81 -10.24 11.33
N ALA A 195 -1.25 -9.15 10.81
CA ALA A 195 -0.78 -9.15 9.43
C ALA A 195 0.60 -9.81 9.22
N THR A 196 0.81 -10.32 7.99
CA THR A 196 2.14 -10.52 7.41
C THR A 196 2.51 -9.35 6.50
N VAL A 197 3.70 -8.79 6.71
CA VAL A 197 4.23 -7.69 5.88
C VAL A 197 5.59 -8.06 5.29
N GLY A 198 5.72 -7.96 3.97
CA GLY A 198 6.96 -8.22 3.28
C GLY A 198 6.83 -8.44 1.78
N VAL A 199 7.85 -9.06 1.21
CA VAL A 199 7.90 -9.47 -0.21
C VAL A 199 8.58 -10.84 -0.33
N GLN A 200 8.15 -11.65 -1.28
CA GLN A 200 8.80 -12.93 -1.58
C GLN A 200 8.92 -13.18 -3.08
N LYS A 201 9.92 -13.96 -3.49
CA LYS A 201 10.10 -14.40 -4.88
C LYS A 201 9.30 -15.65 -5.23
N SER A 202 9.22 -16.57 -4.29
CA SER A 202 8.57 -17.87 -4.39
C SER A 202 8.45 -18.47 -3.00
N SER A 203 7.82 -19.65 -2.91
CA SER A 203 7.69 -20.42 -1.68
C SER A 203 9.02 -20.88 -1.04
N SER A 204 10.11 -20.86 -1.80
CA SER A 204 11.46 -21.16 -1.32
C SER A 204 12.35 -19.92 -1.20
N GLY A 205 11.80 -18.72 -1.45
CA GLY A 205 12.53 -17.46 -1.43
C GLY A 205 13.40 -17.18 -2.67
N PRO A 206 14.25 -16.13 -2.64
CA PRO A 206 14.47 -15.21 -1.52
C PRO A 206 13.21 -14.42 -1.13
N TYR A 207 13.18 -13.97 0.12
CA TYR A 207 12.11 -13.14 0.69
C TYR A 207 12.71 -12.06 1.58
N ILE A 208 11.93 -11.02 1.86
CA ILE A 208 12.23 -9.98 2.84
C ILE A 208 10.97 -9.83 3.69
N GLN A 209 11.04 -10.29 4.93
CA GLN A 209 9.95 -10.15 5.89
C GLN A 209 10.21 -8.95 6.80
N TYR A 210 9.21 -8.07 6.90
CA TYR A 210 9.23 -6.99 7.88
C TYR A 210 8.59 -7.44 9.20
N SER A 211 7.41 -8.03 9.13
CA SER A 211 6.68 -8.54 10.31
C SER A 211 5.81 -9.74 9.95
N TYR A 212 5.49 -10.52 10.98
CA TYR A 212 4.42 -11.53 11.01
C TYR A 212 3.86 -11.53 12.42
N HIS A 213 2.56 -11.30 12.53
CA HIS A 213 1.82 -11.28 13.79
C HIS A 213 2.53 -10.45 14.88
N GLN A 214 2.99 -9.25 14.51
CA GLN A 214 3.82 -8.42 15.38
C GLN A 214 3.08 -7.13 15.72
N ALA A 215 2.60 -7.06 16.97
CA ALA A 215 1.93 -5.90 17.51
C ALA A 215 2.77 -4.61 17.33
N ASN A 216 2.11 -3.53 16.91
CA ASN A 216 2.70 -2.20 16.70
C ASN A 216 3.84 -2.15 15.66
N SER A 217 3.96 -3.16 14.79
CA SER A 217 4.94 -3.13 13.70
C SER A 217 4.53 -2.17 12.58
N VAL A 218 3.24 -2.10 12.25
CA VAL A 218 2.71 -1.22 11.21
C VAL A 218 2.05 -0.01 11.86
N GLN A 219 2.73 1.13 11.84
CA GLN A 219 2.20 2.36 12.45
C GLN A 219 1.51 3.25 11.40
N SER A 220 0.57 4.07 11.85
CA SER A 220 0.01 5.13 11.00
C SER A 220 1.11 6.09 10.58
N ASN A 221 1.04 6.61 9.35
CA ASN A 221 2.04 7.52 8.77
C ASN A 221 3.45 6.90 8.64
N MET A 222 3.51 5.59 8.38
CA MET A 222 4.74 4.84 8.20
C MET A 222 5.01 4.56 6.72
N VAL A 223 6.28 4.53 6.35
CA VAL A 223 6.75 4.09 5.04
C VAL A 223 7.73 2.95 5.19
N LEU A 224 7.51 1.87 4.43
CA LEU A 224 8.45 0.78 4.24
C LEU A 224 8.90 0.75 2.80
N THR A 225 10.21 0.63 2.57
CA THR A 225 10.76 0.50 1.21
C THR A 225 11.60 -0.76 1.13
N PHE A 226 11.21 -1.68 0.25
CA PHE A 226 11.88 -2.95 -0.01
C PHE A 226 12.68 -2.86 -1.30
N ASN A 227 13.95 -3.29 -1.24
CA ASN A 227 14.83 -3.40 -2.39
C ASN A 227 15.19 -4.87 -2.63
N THR A 228 14.49 -5.49 -3.58
CA THR A 228 14.65 -6.92 -3.89
C THR A 228 15.93 -7.25 -4.66
N ASN A 229 16.61 -6.25 -5.23
CA ASN A 229 17.89 -6.45 -5.91
C ASN A 229 19.02 -6.77 -4.92
N ILE A 230 18.91 -6.28 -3.68
CA ILE A 230 19.93 -6.46 -2.63
C ILE A 230 19.38 -7.11 -1.35
N GLY A 231 18.09 -7.45 -1.30
CA GLY A 231 17.50 -8.18 -0.18
C GLY A 231 17.32 -7.35 1.10
N THR A 232 17.08 -6.04 0.99
CA THR A 232 16.97 -5.14 2.16
C THR A 232 15.64 -4.41 2.22
N TYR A 233 15.28 -3.94 3.42
CA TYR A 233 14.21 -2.98 3.61
C TYR A 233 14.69 -1.81 4.48
N ASN A 234 14.00 -0.68 4.40
CA ASN A 234 14.14 0.45 5.31
C ASN A 234 12.76 0.91 5.78
N ASN A 235 12.67 1.37 7.04
CA ASN A 235 11.48 2.03 7.57
C ASN A 235 11.75 3.52 7.83
N SER A 236 10.73 4.34 7.62
CA SER A 236 10.75 5.78 7.94
C SER A 236 9.34 6.24 8.27
N ALA A 237 9.20 7.30 9.07
CA ALA A 237 7.93 8.03 9.12
C ALA A 237 7.71 8.78 7.80
N THR A 238 6.46 9.01 7.40
CA THR A 238 6.16 10.10 6.45
C THR A 238 6.50 11.39 7.18
N GLY A 239 7.44 12.18 6.68
CA GLY A 239 7.90 13.38 7.37
C GLY A 239 8.47 14.41 6.41
#